data_AF-A0A2N5AI41-F1
#
_entry.id   AF-A0A2N5AI41-F1
#
_cell.length_a   1.000
_cell.length_b   1.000
_cell.length_c   1.000
_cell.angle_alpha   90.00
_cell.angle_beta   90.00
_cell.angle_gamma   90.00
#
_symmetry.space_group_name_H-M   'P 1'
#
loop_
_entity.id
_entity.type
_entity.pdbx_description
1 polymer ?
#
loop_
_entity_poly.entity_id
_entity_poly.type
_entity_poly.pdbx_seq_one_letter_code
_entity_poly.pdbx_strand_id
1 'polypeptide(L)'
;LVDSHSFYVLGYFEETKLRHIRIGDPAQIILYSNQQTLHGHVASIGRAIVDQSVEQGTGLVANIKPNIPWVRLAQRVPVRIAFNELPADVTLVSGTTCTVSIGGQ
;
A
#
# COMPACT_ATOMS: atom_id res chain seq x y z
N LEU A 1 1.12 -6.62 25.06
CA LEU A 1 2.27 -7.19 24.33
C LEU A 1 1.80 -7.47 22.91
N VAL A 2 2.47 -6.94 21.91
CA VAL A 2 2.22 -7.25 20.48
C VAL A 2 3.07 -8.47 20.14
N ASP A 3 2.48 -9.47 19.49
CA ASP A 3 3.18 -10.67 19.08
C ASP A 3 4.13 -10.37 17.89
N SER A 4 5.37 -10.85 17.97
CA SER A 4 6.40 -10.60 16.95
C SER A 4 6.11 -11.29 15.61
N HIS A 5 5.23 -12.30 15.57
CA HIS A 5 4.78 -12.92 14.31
C HIS A 5 3.67 -12.11 13.63
N SER A 6 3.20 -11.03 14.26
CA SER A 6 2.13 -10.19 13.74
C SER A 6 2.62 -9.00 12.91
N PHE A 7 3.94 -8.81 12.77
CA PHE A 7 4.50 -7.70 11.98
C PHE A 7 4.28 -7.91 10.49
N TYR A 8 3.87 -6.84 9.82
CA TYR A 8 3.77 -6.75 8.37
C TYR A 8 4.09 -5.32 7.94
N VAL A 9 4.43 -5.14 6.67
CA VAL A 9 4.57 -3.82 6.07
C VAL A 9 3.31 -3.48 5.29
N LEU A 10 2.88 -2.23 5.38
CA LEU A 10 1.80 -1.69 4.58
C LEU A 10 2.37 -0.69 3.57
N GLY A 11 2.38 -1.06 2.29
CA GLY A 11 2.79 -0.19 1.19
C GLY A 11 1.59 0.43 0.48
N TYR A 12 1.66 1.71 0.12
CA TYR A 12 0.57 2.42 -0.56
C TYR A 12 0.93 2.69 -2.03
N PHE A 13 0.39 1.85 -2.91
CA PHE A 13 0.73 1.87 -4.34
C PHE A 13 -0.32 2.60 -5.17
N GLU A 14 0.08 3.18 -6.29
CA GLU A 14 -0.86 3.76 -7.25
C GLU A 14 -1.74 2.67 -7.85
N GLU A 15 -3.05 2.92 -7.92
CA GLU A 15 -4.02 2.00 -8.52
C GLU A 15 -3.60 1.53 -9.92
N THR A 16 -3.06 2.43 -10.74
CA THR A 16 -2.60 2.16 -12.10
C THR A 16 -1.45 1.15 -12.17
N LYS A 17 -0.69 0.98 -11.07
CA LYS A 17 0.42 0.03 -10.97
C LYS A 17 0.00 -1.33 -10.43
N LEU A 18 -1.18 -1.46 -9.84
CA LEU A 18 -1.64 -2.72 -9.21
C LEU A 18 -1.76 -3.89 -10.18
N ARG A 19 -1.98 -3.64 -11.48
CA ARG A 19 -2.00 -4.70 -12.51
C ARG A 19 -0.68 -5.49 -12.60
N HIS A 20 0.39 -4.95 -12.04
CA HIS A 20 1.72 -5.56 -11.97
C HIS A 20 2.04 -6.13 -10.58
N ILE A 21 1.09 -6.13 -9.65
CA ILE A 21 1.26 -6.63 -8.28
C ILE A 21 0.28 -7.78 -8.07
N ARG A 22 0.81 -8.94 -7.70
CA ARG A 22 0.05 -10.16 -7.39
C ARG A 22 0.40 -10.64 -6.01
N ILE A 23 -0.56 -11.34 -5.38
CA ILE A 23 -0.29 -12.06 -4.14
C ILE A 23 0.81 -13.09 -4.41
N GLY A 24 1.81 -13.12 -3.52
CA GLY A 24 3.01 -13.94 -3.65
C GLY A 24 4.19 -13.25 -4.36
N ASP A 25 4.00 -12.07 -4.97
CA ASP A 25 5.13 -11.37 -5.61
C ASP A 25 6.22 -11.03 -4.59
N PRO A 26 7.51 -11.17 -4.95
CA PRO A 26 8.61 -10.84 -4.07
C PRO A 26 8.64 -9.34 -3.79
N ALA A 27 8.99 -8.99 -2.56
CA ALA A 27 9.11 -7.63 -2.10
C ALA A 27 10.46 -7.42 -1.39
N GLN A 28 11.11 -6.31 -1.72
CA GLN A 28 12.25 -5.79 -0.98
C GLN A 28 11.78 -4.68 -0.06
N ILE A 29 12.21 -4.73 1.20
CA ILE A 29 11.82 -3.79 2.25
C ILE A 29 13.11 -3.17 2.79
N ILE A 30 13.25 -1.85 2.69
CA ILE A 30 14.42 -1.13 3.20
C ILE A 30 13.97 -0.29 4.39
N LEU A 31 14.44 -0.63 5.59
CA LEU A 31 14.11 0.11 6.81
C LEU A 31 14.71 1.50 6.77
N TYR A 32 13.92 2.52 7.13
CA TYR A 32 14.42 3.90 7.14
C TYR A 32 15.45 4.14 8.26
N SER A 33 15.32 3.43 9.38
CA SER A 33 16.13 3.63 10.59
C SER A 33 17.62 3.31 10.40
N ASN A 34 17.93 2.22 9.73
CA ASN A 34 19.28 1.67 9.61
C ASN A 34 19.64 1.24 8.18
N GLN A 35 18.79 1.52 7.19
CA GLN A 35 18.95 1.10 5.79
C GLN A 35 19.08 -0.42 5.60
N GLN A 36 18.72 -1.22 6.62
CA GLN A 36 18.74 -2.67 6.52
C GLN A 36 17.69 -3.13 5.52
N THR A 37 18.12 -4.02 4.63
CA THR A 37 17.24 -4.65 3.66
C THR A 37 16.68 -5.95 4.23
N LEU A 38 15.36 -6.08 4.17
CA LEU A 38 14.60 -7.27 4.51
C LEU A 38 13.85 -7.77 3.27
N HIS A 39 13.49 -9.04 3.29
CA HIS A 39 12.79 -9.69 2.19
C HIS A 39 11.42 -10.18 2.63
N GLY A 40 10.46 -10.06 1.72
CA GLY A 40 9.08 -10.45 1.96
C GLY A 40 8.37 -10.82 0.67
N HIS A 41 7.06 -10.98 0.79
CA HIS A 41 6.17 -11.20 -0.33
C HIS A 41 4.82 -10.50 -0.11
N VAL A 42 4.11 -10.22 -1.20
CA VAL A 42 2.77 -9.65 -1.14
C VAL A 42 1.81 -10.66 -0.52
N ALA A 43 1.28 -10.34 0.67
CA ALA A 43 0.32 -11.18 1.37
C ALA A 43 -1.13 -10.89 0.94
N SER A 44 -1.46 -9.61 0.75
CA SER A 44 -2.79 -9.20 0.32
C SER A 44 -2.81 -7.82 -0.31
N ILE A 45 -3.74 -7.60 -1.23
CA ILE A 45 -4.02 -6.30 -1.85
C ILE A 45 -5.37 -5.82 -1.30
N GLY A 46 -5.45 -4.58 -0.82
CA GLY A 46 -6.68 -4.00 -0.29
C GLY A 46 -7.79 -4.02 -1.34
N ARG A 47 -8.91 -4.70 -1.03
CA ARG A 47 -10.06 -4.86 -1.95
C ARG A 47 -11.14 -3.78 -1.79
N ALA A 48 -10.98 -2.85 -0.85
CA ALA A 48 -11.90 -1.72 -0.65
C ALA A 48 -11.09 -0.42 -0.58
N ILE A 49 -11.26 0.43 -1.60
CA ILE A 49 -10.84 1.83 -1.56
C ILE A 49 -12.13 2.59 -1.25
N VAL A 50 -12.18 3.23 -0.08
CA VAL A 50 -13.25 4.19 0.20
C VAL A 50 -12.96 5.41 -0.67
N ASP A 51 -13.74 5.59 -1.73
CA ASP A 51 -13.75 6.83 -2.51
C ASP A 51 -14.20 7.96 -1.56
N GLN A 52 -13.24 8.76 -1.09
CA GLN A 52 -13.51 9.94 -0.28
C GLN A 52 -13.99 11.13 -1.13
N SER A 53 -14.35 10.92 -2.40
CA SER A 53 -14.68 11.98 -3.36
C SER A 53 -16.18 12.10 -3.66
N VAL A 54 -17.04 11.29 -3.05
CA VAL A 54 -18.50 11.45 -3.22
C VAL A 54 -19.03 12.52 -2.26
N GLU A 55 -18.81 13.79 -2.59
CA GLU A 55 -19.71 14.85 -2.14
C GLU A 55 -21.13 14.51 -2.64
N GLN A 56 -22.05 14.29 -1.69
CA GLN A 56 -23.46 14.00 -1.95
C GLN A 56 -24.13 15.19 -2.64
N GLY A 57 -24.34 15.09 -3.95
CA GLY A 57 -25.10 16.08 -4.71
C GLY A 57 -26.60 15.89 -4.52
N THR A 58 -27.25 16.75 -3.73
CA THR A 58 -28.71 16.87 -3.68
C THR A 58 -29.18 17.87 -4.75
N GLY A 59 -30.01 17.44 -5.73
CA GLY A 59 -30.74 18.39 -6.58
C GLY A 59 -31.30 17.83 -7.90
N LEU A 60 -32.62 17.79 -8.00
CA LEU A 60 -33.45 17.29 -9.12
C LEU A 60 -33.45 18.21 -10.36
N VAL A 61 -32.33 18.33 -11.07
CA VAL A 61 -32.29 18.78 -12.47
C VAL A 61 -31.11 18.10 -13.15
N ALA A 62 -31.25 17.64 -14.39
CA ALA A 62 -30.11 17.15 -15.18
C ALA A 62 -29.15 18.32 -15.49
N ASN A 63 -28.27 18.62 -14.53
CA ASN A 63 -27.18 19.56 -14.67
C ASN A 63 -25.95 18.77 -15.14
N ILE A 64 -25.67 18.79 -16.44
CA ILE A 64 -24.39 18.33 -16.98
C ILE A 64 -23.35 19.32 -16.49
N LYS A 65 -22.74 19.04 -15.32
CA LYS A 65 -21.65 19.86 -14.79
C LYS A 65 -20.47 19.80 -15.79
N PRO A 66 -19.98 20.92 -16.34
CA PRO A 66 -18.75 20.94 -17.14
C PRO A 66 -17.49 20.78 -16.28
N ASN A 67 -17.58 20.09 -15.14
CA ASN A 67 -16.56 20.10 -14.10
C ASN A 67 -15.86 18.75 -13.90
N ILE A 68 -15.91 17.81 -14.85
CA ILE A 68 -14.99 16.67 -14.78
C ILE A 68 -13.59 17.29 -14.81
N PRO A 69 -12.80 17.22 -13.72
CA PRO A 69 -11.44 17.65 -13.81
C PRO A 69 -10.77 16.69 -14.81
N TRP A 70 -10.33 17.25 -15.94
CA TRP A 70 -9.49 16.60 -16.96
C TRP A 70 -8.20 15.97 -16.40
N VAL A 71 -7.88 16.25 -15.14
CA VAL A 71 -6.76 15.66 -14.39
C VAL A 71 -7.33 14.95 -13.15
N ARG A 72 -7.04 13.66 -13.03
CA ARG A 72 -7.30 12.87 -11.83
C ARG A 72 -5.97 12.28 -11.33
N LEU A 73 -5.75 12.34 -10.02
CA LEU A 73 -4.62 11.63 -9.40
C LEU A 73 -5.02 10.17 -9.16
N ALA A 74 -4.06 9.25 -9.31
CA ALA A 74 -4.28 7.85 -8.99
C ALA A 74 -4.50 7.68 -7.48
N GLN A 75 -5.48 6.86 -7.10
CA GLN A 75 -5.70 6.51 -5.71
C GLN A 75 -4.56 5.64 -5.17
N ARG A 76 -4.33 5.73 -3.86
CA ARG A 76 -3.33 4.93 -3.15
C ARG A 76 -4.00 3.72 -2.53
N VAL A 77 -3.58 2.54 -2.95
CA VAL A 77 -4.16 1.27 -2.52
C VAL A 77 -3.21 0.58 -1.56
N PRO A 78 -3.67 0.20 -0.36
CA PRO A 78 -2.84 -0.50 0.61
C PRO A 78 -2.55 -1.93 0.12
N VAL A 79 -1.28 -2.30 0.13
CA VAL A 79 -0.78 -3.65 -0.14
C VAL A 79 -0.01 -4.10 1.10
N ARG A 80 -0.42 -5.24 1.65
CA ARG A 80 0.22 -5.85 2.81
C ARG A 80 1.34 -6.77 2.36
N ILE A 81 2.52 -6.58 2.93
CA ILE A 81 3.71 -7.39 2.69
C ILE A 81 4.00 -8.18 3.96
N ALA A 82 4.09 -9.50 3.83
CA ALA A 82 4.57 -10.37 4.90
C ALA A 82 6.10 -10.51 4.76
N PHE A 83 6.79 -10.57 5.89
CA PHE A 83 8.21 -10.89 5.92
C PHE A 83 8.41 -12.39 5.65
N ASN A 84 9.46 -12.75 4.93
CA ASN A 84 9.82 -14.16 4.73
C ASN A 84 10.53 -14.69 5.98
N GLU A 85 11.64 -14.03 6.33
CA GLU A 85 12.45 -14.32 7.51
C GLU A 85 12.93 -12.99 8.09
N LEU A 86 12.95 -12.91 9.42
CA LEU A 86 13.44 -11.75 10.16
C LEU A 86 14.74 -12.12 10.88
N PRO A 87 15.84 -11.37 10.68
CA PRO A 87 17.06 -11.54 11.44
C PRO A 87 16.82 -11.43 12.96
N ALA A 88 17.54 -12.21 13.77
CA ALA A 88 17.32 -12.21 15.23
C ALA A 88 17.66 -10.87 15.90
N ASP A 89 18.49 -10.05 15.26
CA ASP A 89 18.92 -8.73 15.71
C ASP A 89 18.02 -7.59 15.21
N VAL A 90 17.01 -7.88 14.36
CA VAL A 90 16.11 -6.83 13.86
C VAL A 90 15.07 -6.46 14.92
N THR A 91 15.06 -5.20 15.31
CA THR A 91 14.00 -4.65 16.17
C THR A 91 13.00 -3.90 15.30
N LEU A 92 11.82 -4.51 15.09
CA LEU A 92 10.71 -3.86 14.40
C LEU A 92 9.83 -3.11 15.41
N VAL A 93 9.56 -1.85 15.11
CA VAL A 93 8.64 -1.02 15.90
C VAL A 93 7.44 -0.66 15.02
N SER A 94 6.24 -0.98 15.49
CA SER A 94 5.03 -0.64 14.74
C SER A 94 4.95 0.87 14.51
N GLY A 95 4.69 1.27 13.26
CA GLY A 95 4.61 2.68 12.84
C GLY A 95 5.91 3.25 12.28
N THR A 96 7.01 2.50 12.25
CA THR A 96 8.25 2.97 11.59
C THR A 96 8.15 2.93 10.08
N THR A 97 8.83 3.89 9.44
CA THR A 97 8.87 4.02 7.98
C THR A 97 9.84 3.03 7.35
N CYS A 98 9.48 2.53 6.18
CA CYS A 98 10.35 1.78 5.28
C CYS A 98 9.98 2.07 3.82
N THR A 99 10.88 1.76 2.92
CA THR A 99 10.65 1.77 1.47
C THR A 99 10.36 0.35 1.01
N VAL A 100 9.36 0.19 0.13
CA VAL A 100 8.99 -1.11 -0.44
C VAL A 100 9.08 -1.06 -1.97
N SER A 101 9.76 -2.06 -2.52
CA SER A 101 9.80 -2.33 -3.97
C SER A 101 9.19 -3.71 -4.24
N ILE A 102 8.29 -3.80 -5.21
CA ILE A 102 7.64 -5.05 -5.62
C ILE A 102 8.17 -5.46 -6.99
N GLY A 103 8.53 -6.74 -7.14
CA GLY A 103 9.22 -7.25 -8.31
C GLY A 103 10.73 -7.03 -8.21
N GLY A 104 11.50 -7.98 -8.73
CA GLY A 104 12.95 -7.95 -8.68
C GLY A 104 13.56 -7.27 -9.89
N GLN A 105 14.21 -6.13 -9.67
CA GLN A 105 15.54 -5.76 -10.16
C GLN A 105 16.10 -4.67 -9.25
#